data_AF-A0A1G7AMB5-F1
#
_entry.id   AF-A0A1G7AMB5-F1
#
_cell.length_a   1.000
_cell.length_b   1.000
_cell.length_c   1.000
_cell.angle_alpha   90.00
_cell.angle_beta   90.00
_cell.angle_gamma   90.00
#
_symmetry.space_group_name_H-M   'P 1'
#
loop_
_entity.id
_entity.type
_entity.pdbx_description
1 polymer ?
#
loop_
_entity_poly.entity_id
_entity_poly.type
_entity_poly.pdbx_seq_one_letter_code
_entity_poly.pdbx_strand_id
1 'polypeptide(L)'
;MPKAAAIQPLEWATIHPGFGTFDIGELNRVVLDYAYIELHMASRWTRRSALGRVFGGLLYSVVIIGLMAAVTLGLCLVTGVDGVALVPIVYVGTAFGCAVVAGLYVPWALTPYRQWDRTLCGISVMIAVIAVVSIGSIFARDFEAAPRWLLAAPCAVMLIVAIGAIVGDYRFRTTVKPPAVDVKALSPEEVDVLLAVRRRVLKSLRAKSIVSYSDFKVFDAAPLDSTGTGQRPEGP
;
A
#
# COMPACT_ATOMS: atom_id res chain seq x y z
N MET A 1 -19.27 22.04 -8.35
CA MET A 1 -18.05 21.28 -8.75
C MET A 1 -17.96 20.04 -7.86
N PRO A 2 -17.79 18.83 -8.41
CA PRO A 2 -17.60 17.64 -7.56
C PRO A 2 -16.32 17.83 -6.74
N LYS A 3 -16.44 17.77 -5.41
CA LYS A 3 -15.27 17.84 -4.52
C LYS A 3 -14.38 16.64 -4.83
N ALA A 4 -13.09 16.90 -5.10
CA ALA A 4 -12.10 15.87 -5.33
C ALA A 4 -12.11 14.83 -4.18
N ALA A 5 -11.84 13.57 -4.52
CA ALA A 5 -11.63 12.53 -3.52
C ALA A 5 -10.58 13.00 -2.49
N ALA A 6 -10.78 12.69 -1.22
CA ALA A 6 -9.78 13.00 -0.19
C ALA A 6 -8.44 12.39 -0.63
N ILE A 7 -7.34 13.14 -0.59
CA ILE A 7 -6.03 12.59 -0.98
C ILE A 7 -5.49 11.83 0.23
N GLN A 8 -4.91 10.65 0.01
CA GLN A 8 -4.23 9.94 1.11
C GLN A 8 -3.12 10.85 1.66
N PRO A 9 -2.99 11.01 2.99
CA PRO A 9 -2.01 11.94 3.56
C PRO A 9 -0.56 11.69 3.12
N LEU A 10 -0.19 10.41 2.90
CA LEU A 10 1.12 10.04 2.38
C LEU A 10 1.30 10.40 0.89
N GLU A 11 0.25 10.24 0.09
CA GLU A 11 0.26 10.66 -1.32
C GLU A 11 0.35 12.18 -1.45
N TRP A 12 -0.38 12.93 -0.61
CA TRP A 12 -0.30 14.40 -0.55
C TRP A 12 1.16 14.86 -0.31
N ALA A 13 1.86 14.20 0.61
CA ALA A 13 3.28 14.44 0.88
C ALA A 13 4.24 13.99 -0.24
N THR A 14 3.75 13.29 -1.27
CA THR A 14 4.53 12.87 -2.45
C THR A 14 4.28 13.70 -3.69
N ILE A 15 3.09 14.29 -3.83
CA ILE A 15 2.64 14.98 -5.04
C ILE A 15 2.99 16.47 -5.02
N HIS A 16 3.28 17.06 -3.86
CA HIS A 16 3.61 18.49 -3.75
C HIS A 16 5.14 18.70 -3.72
N PRO A 17 5.79 18.94 -4.88
CA PRO A 17 7.20 19.31 -4.93
C PRO A 17 7.33 20.76 -4.50
N GLY A 18 8.04 21.01 -3.39
CA GLY A 18 8.40 22.36 -2.96
C GLY A 18 7.28 23.09 -2.23
N PHE A 19 7.08 22.75 -0.96
CA PHE A 19 6.52 23.73 -0.04
C PHE A 19 7.52 24.89 0.06
N GLY A 20 7.16 26.08 -0.41
CA GLY A 20 7.93 27.29 -0.10
C GLY A 20 8.00 27.51 1.42
N THR A 21 6.92 27.19 2.12
CA THR A 21 6.82 27.07 3.58
C THR A 21 5.81 25.96 3.91
N PHE A 22 6.21 24.98 4.72
CA PHE A 22 5.32 23.92 5.18
C PHE A 22 4.32 24.46 6.21
N ASP A 23 3.02 24.23 5.99
CA ASP A 23 1.95 24.59 6.93
C ASP A 23 1.32 23.33 7.57
N ILE A 24 1.36 23.29 8.90
CA ILE A 24 0.75 22.22 9.69
C ILE A 24 -0.79 22.22 9.60
N GLY A 25 -1.41 23.38 9.35
CA GLY A 25 -2.85 23.50 9.14
C GLY A 25 -3.31 22.77 7.89
N GLU A 26 -2.51 22.82 6.81
CA GLU A 26 -2.79 22.08 5.59
C GLU A 26 -2.69 20.56 5.81
N LEU A 27 -1.65 20.11 6.52
CA LEU A 27 -1.52 18.70 6.88
C LEU A 27 -2.68 18.22 7.78
N ASN A 28 -3.06 19.00 8.79
CA ASN A 28 -4.20 18.70 9.65
C ASN A 28 -5.49 18.59 8.82
N ARG A 29 -5.72 19.50 7.87
CA ARG A 29 -6.88 19.44 6.96
C ARG A 29 -6.90 18.16 6.13
N VAL A 30 -5.76 17.75 5.56
CA VAL A 30 -5.67 16.50 4.77
C VAL A 30 -5.92 15.28 5.64
N VAL A 31 -5.37 15.24 6.86
CA VAL A 31 -5.60 14.17 7.83
C VAL A 31 -7.08 14.10 8.22
N LEU A 32 -7.72 15.24 8.45
CA LEU A 32 -9.15 15.32 8.79
C LEU A 32 -10.07 14.96 7.62
N ASP A 33 -9.72 15.35 6.40
CA ASP A 33 -10.45 14.93 5.19
C ASP A 33 -10.36 13.41 4.95
N TYR A 34 -9.29 12.77 5.44
CA TYR A 34 -9.07 11.32 5.36
C TYR A 34 -9.49 10.55 6.63
N ALA A 35 -9.88 11.27 7.70
CA ALA A 35 -10.09 10.72 9.03
C ALA A 35 -11.14 9.59 9.06
N TYR A 36 -12.24 9.74 8.31
CA TYR A 36 -13.28 8.71 8.27
C TYR A 36 -12.76 7.34 7.84
N ILE A 37 -11.86 7.32 6.84
CA ILE A 37 -11.29 6.07 6.32
C ILE A 37 -10.38 5.44 7.38
N GLU A 38 -9.51 6.23 7.99
CA GLU A 38 -8.55 5.76 9.01
C GLU A 38 -9.25 5.28 10.29
N LEU A 39 -10.26 6.00 10.78
CA LEU A 39 -11.03 5.60 11.96
C LEU A 39 -11.84 4.32 11.70
N HIS A 40 -12.40 4.17 10.50
CA HIS A 40 -13.10 2.93 10.13
C HIS A 40 -12.15 1.74 9.99
N MET A 41 -10.94 1.97 9.50
CA MET A 41 -9.90 0.93 9.46
C MET A 41 -9.39 0.58 10.87
N ALA A 42 -9.18 1.57 11.72
CA ALA A 42 -8.75 1.39 13.10
C ALA A 42 -9.79 0.63 13.92
N SER A 43 -11.07 0.98 13.83
CA SER A 43 -12.15 0.27 14.53
C SER A 43 -12.30 -1.19 14.06
N ARG A 44 -12.02 -1.49 12.79
CA ARG A 44 -11.93 -2.88 12.32
C ARG A 44 -10.72 -3.60 12.87
N TRP A 45 -9.58 -2.91 12.97
CA TRP A 45 -8.36 -3.49 13.52
C TRP A 45 -8.49 -3.82 15.02
N THR A 46 -9.09 -2.93 15.81
CA THR A 46 -9.34 -3.18 17.24
C THR A 46 -10.26 -4.39 17.45
N ARG A 47 -11.25 -4.59 16.57
CA ARG A 47 -12.14 -5.76 16.57
C ARG A 47 -11.50 -7.08 16.11
N ARG A 48 -10.29 -7.07 15.53
CA ARG A 48 -9.61 -8.32 15.13
C ARG A 48 -9.12 -9.10 16.34
N SER A 49 -9.22 -10.43 16.24
CA SER A 49 -8.61 -11.38 17.20
C SER A 49 -7.09 -11.20 17.25
N ALA A 50 -6.46 -11.65 18.35
CA ALA A 50 -5.01 -11.56 18.53
C ALA A 50 -4.21 -12.15 17.36
N LEU A 51 -4.68 -13.30 16.82
CA LEU A 51 -4.11 -13.90 15.62
C LEU A 51 -4.23 -12.99 14.38
N GLY A 52 -5.40 -12.34 14.20
CA GLY A 52 -5.59 -11.38 13.10
C GLY A 52 -4.67 -10.16 13.16
N ARG A 53 -4.25 -9.75 14.37
CA ARG A 53 -3.25 -8.67 14.56
C ARG A 53 -1.84 -9.15 14.22
N VAL A 54 -1.47 -10.37 14.62
CA VAL A 54 -0.17 -10.98 14.28
C VAL A 54 -0.04 -11.15 12.76
N PHE A 55 -1.05 -11.70 12.10
CA PHE A 55 -1.04 -11.86 10.63
C PHE A 55 -1.00 -10.53 9.90
N GLY A 56 -1.71 -9.51 10.39
CA GLY A 56 -1.65 -8.18 9.78
C GLY A 56 -0.29 -7.49 9.98
N GLY A 57 0.42 -7.77 11.09
CA GLY A 57 1.80 -7.31 11.30
C GLY A 57 2.83 -8.03 10.41
N LEU A 58 2.63 -9.33 10.17
CA LEU A 58 3.49 -10.14 9.30
C LEU A 58 3.28 -9.88 7.81
N LEU A 59 2.19 -9.21 7.42
CA LEU A 59 1.85 -8.97 6.02
C LEU A 59 3.00 -8.31 5.25
N TYR A 60 3.71 -7.36 5.87
CA TYR A 60 4.86 -6.70 5.23
C TYR A 60 6.00 -7.69 4.94
N SER A 61 6.34 -8.56 5.89
CA SER A 61 7.36 -9.59 5.70
C SER A 61 6.95 -10.61 4.64
N VAL A 62 5.66 -10.99 4.62
CA VAL A 62 5.11 -11.91 3.60
C VAL A 62 5.17 -11.28 2.21
N VAL A 63 4.89 -9.98 2.08
CA VAL A 63 5.02 -9.24 0.81
C VAL A 63 6.44 -9.29 0.28
N ILE A 64 7.44 -9.04 1.15
CA ILE A 64 8.85 -9.09 0.75
C ILE A 64 9.26 -10.51 0.35
N ILE A 65 8.99 -11.51 1.20
CA ILE A 65 9.36 -12.91 0.94
C ILE A 65 8.68 -13.40 -0.34
N GLY A 66 7.40 -13.09 -0.52
CA GLY A 66 6.66 -13.54 -1.69
C GLY A 66 7.08 -12.86 -2.98
N LEU A 67 7.45 -11.57 -2.94
CA LEU A 67 8.04 -10.89 -4.09
C LEU A 67 9.40 -11.52 -4.46
N MET A 68 10.24 -11.80 -3.47
CA MET A 68 11.54 -12.47 -3.70
C MET A 68 11.36 -13.88 -4.28
N ALA A 69 10.35 -14.63 -3.82
CA ALA A 69 10.01 -15.94 -4.36
C ALA A 69 9.56 -15.86 -5.84
N ALA A 70 8.73 -14.87 -6.19
CA ALA A 70 8.30 -14.64 -7.56
C ALA A 70 9.47 -14.22 -8.47
N VAL A 71 10.37 -13.35 -7.99
CA VAL A 71 11.58 -12.95 -8.73
C VAL A 71 12.51 -14.14 -8.92
N THR A 72 12.75 -14.93 -7.88
CA THR A 72 13.59 -16.15 -7.94
C THR A 72 13.05 -17.13 -8.96
N LEU A 73 11.73 -17.36 -8.98
CA LEU A 73 11.07 -18.16 -10.00
C LEU A 73 11.36 -17.64 -11.42
N GLY A 74 11.13 -16.35 -11.66
CA GLY A 74 11.41 -15.75 -12.96
C GLY A 74 12.87 -15.93 -13.38
N LEU A 75 13.80 -15.76 -12.44
CA LEU A 75 15.22 -16.00 -12.68
C LEU A 75 15.51 -17.46 -13.03
N CYS A 76 15.02 -18.43 -12.27
CA CYS A 76 15.22 -19.86 -12.55
C CYS A 76 14.74 -20.25 -13.96
N LEU A 77 13.57 -19.74 -14.37
CA LEU A 77 13.04 -20.00 -15.69
C LEU A 77 13.84 -19.30 -16.79
N VAL A 78 14.28 -18.06 -16.56
CA VAL A 78 15.08 -17.28 -17.53
C VAL A 78 16.53 -17.76 -17.62
N THR A 79 17.10 -18.37 -16.59
CA THR A 79 18.44 -18.98 -16.64
C THR A 79 18.42 -20.42 -17.12
N GLY A 80 17.24 -21.06 -17.13
CA GLY A 80 17.08 -22.42 -17.65
C GLY A 80 17.54 -23.46 -16.64
N VAL A 81 17.30 -23.20 -15.34
CA VAL A 81 17.53 -24.20 -14.30
C VAL A 81 16.56 -25.35 -14.54
N ASP A 82 17.09 -26.47 -15.01
CA ASP A 82 16.32 -27.68 -15.28
C ASP A 82 16.71 -28.77 -14.29
N GLY A 83 15.71 -29.37 -13.65
CA GLY A 83 15.91 -30.36 -12.59
C GLY A 83 14.64 -30.68 -11.83
N VAL A 84 14.70 -31.72 -11.00
CA VAL A 84 13.53 -32.26 -10.28
C VAL A 84 12.86 -31.22 -9.38
N ALA A 85 13.62 -30.23 -8.89
CA ALA A 85 13.12 -29.14 -8.07
C ALA A 85 12.40 -28.03 -8.85
N LEU A 86 12.43 -28.02 -10.19
CA LEU A 86 11.83 -26.95 -10.98
C LEU A 86 10.32 -26.84 -10.78
N VAL A 87 9.62 -27.97 -10.83
CA VAL A 87 8.15 -28.02 -10.63
C VAL A 87 7.77 -27.43 -9.26
N PRO A 88 8.32 -27.89 -8.11
CA PRO A 88 7.96 -27.28 -6.83
C PRO A 88 8.36 -25.81 -6.74
N ILE A 89 9.49 -25.38 -7.33
CA ILE A 89 9.87 -23.96 -7.37
C ILE A 89 8.81 -23.12 -8.10
N VAL A 90 8.30 -23.60 -9.23
CA VAL A 90 7.26 -22.91 -10.00
C VAL A 90 5.97 -22.78 -9.20
N TYR A 91 5.51 -23.86 -8.58
CA TYR A 91 4.28 -23.84 -7.79
C TYR A 91 4.42 -22.95 -6.55
N VAL A 92 5.54 -23.05 -5.83
CA VAL A 92 5.78 -22.25 -4.63
C VAL A 92 5.94 -20.77 -4.98
N GLY A 93 6.76 -20.44 -5.98
CA GLY A 93 6.98 -19.07 -6.42
C GLY A 93 5.70 -18.38 -6.91
N THR A 94 4.88 -19.09 -7.69
CA THR A 94 3.59 -18.56 -8.15
C THR A 94 2.56 -18.44 -7.03
N ALA A 95 2.48 -19.42 -6.12
CA ALA A 95 1.59 -19.36 -4.96
C ALA A 95 1.93 -18.16 -4.07
N PHE A 96 3.22 -17.94 -3.79
CA PHE A 96 3.66 -16.77 -3.04
C PHE A 96 3.37 -15.47 -3.78
N GLY A 97 3.63 -15.39 -5.10
CA GLY A 97 3.27 -14.22 -5.91
C GLY A 97 1.77 -13.88 -5.85
N CYS A 98 0.90 -14.89 -5.97
CA CYS A 98 -0.54 -14.74 -5.79
C CYS A 98 -0.92 -14.29 -4.38
N ALA A 99 -0.28 -14.87 -3.35
CA ALA A 99 -0.55 -14.52 -1.95
C ALA A 99 -0.17 -13.07 -1.63
N VAL A 100 0.89 -12.53 -2.22
CA VAL A 100 1.27 -11.12 -2.10
C VAL A 100 0.19 -10.22 -2.69
N VAL A 101 -0.22 -10.48 -3.93
CA VAL A 101 -1.26 -9.68 -4.60
C VAL A 101 -2.57 -9.74 -3.83
N ALA A 102 -3.01 -10.94 -3.43
CA ALA A 102 -4.23 -11.12 -2.64
C ALA A 102 -4.12 -10.45 -1.25
N GLY A 103 -2.96 -10.53 -0.62
CA GLY A 103 -2.68 -9.93 0.69
C GLY A 103 -2.74 -8.41 0.68
N LEU A 104 -2.49 -7.75 -0.45
CA LEU A 104 -2.65 -6.31 -0.63
C LEU A 104 -4.07 -5.96 -1.13
N TYR A 105 -4.58 -6.75 -2.07
CA TYR A 105 -5.87 -6.50 -2.71
C TYR A 105 -7.05 -6.68 -1.75
N VAL A 106 -7.05 -7.72 -0.90
CA VAL A 106 -8.18 -7.99 0.00
C VAL A 106 -8.36 -6.87 1.04
N PRO A 107 -7.32 -6.43 1.79
CA PRO A 107 -7.46 -5.29 2.68
C PRO A 107 -7.93 -4.03 1.96
N TRP A 108 -7.35 -3.74 0.80
CA TRP A 108 -7.74 -2.62 -0.05
C TRP A 108 -9.22 -2.70 -0.46
N ALA A 109 -9.67 -3.86 -0.95
CA ALA A 109 -11.04 -4.10 -1.39
C ALA A 109 -12.05 -3.96 -0.23
N LEU A 110 -11.62 -4.20 1.01
CA LEU A 110 -12.45 -4.01 2.18
C LEU A 110 -12.49 -2.54 2.64
N THR A 111 -11.54 -1.68 2.28
CA THR A 111 -11.53 -0.28 2.74
C THR A 111 -12.79 0.48 2.30
N PRO A 112 -13.40 1.31 3.17
CA PRO A 112 -14.46 2.21 2.76
C PRO A 112 -13.88 3.35 1.91
N TYR A 113 -14.65 3.86 0.95
CA TYR A 113 -14.19 4.92 0.04
C TYR A 113 -12.85 4.59 -0.63
N ARG A 114 -12.75 3.38 -1.20
CA ARG A 114 -11.52 2.81 -1.81
C ARG A 114 -10.86 3.82 -2.73
N GLN A 115 -9.60 4.15 -2.43
CA GLN A 115 -8.80 5.06 -3.23
C GLN A 115 -7.76 4.29 -4.02
N TRP A 116 -7.16 4.94 -5.00
CA TRP A 116 -6.07 4.36 -5.73
C TRP A 116 -4.91 4.03 -4.79
N ASP A 117 -4.40 2.79 -4.84
CA ASP A 117 -3.23 2.39 -4.06
C ASP A 117 -2.05 2.07 -5.00
N ARG A 118 -1.07 2.98 -5.02
CA ARG A 118 0.15 2.84 -5.84
C ARG A 118 0.96 1.60 -5.51
N THR A 119 0.94 1.15 -4.26
CA THR A 119 1.68 -0.02 -3.81
C THR A 119 1.04 -1.28 -4.36
N LEU A 120 -0.30 -1.39 -4.23
CA LEU A 120 -1.07 -2.48 -4.81
C LEU A 120 -0.90 -2.55 -6.34
N CYS A 121 -1.07 -1.41 -7.01
CA CYS A 121 -0.93 -1.33 -8.47
C CYS A 121 0.51 -1.66 -8.91
N GLY A 122 1.52 -1.04 -8.29
CA GLY A 122 2.92 -1.26 -8.62
C GLY A 122 3.37 -2.71 -8.43
N ILE A 123 3.03 -3.32 -7.29
CA ILE A 123 3.38 -4.73 -7.03
C ILE A 123 2.63 -5.66 -7.99
N SER A 124 1.35 -5.41 -8.27
CA SER A 124 0.58 -6.22 -9.22
C SER A 124 1.19 -6.14 -10.63
N VAL A 125 1.64 -4.95 -11.06
CA VAL A 125 2.33 -4.78 -12.35
C VAL A 125 3.66 -5.55 -12.36
N MET A 126 4.47 -5.49 -11.30
CA MET A 126 5.71 -6.25 -11.21
C MET A 126 5.45 -7.76 -11.31
N ILE A 127 4.46 -8.28 -10.57
CA ILE A 127 4.09 -9.71 -10.62
C ILE A 127 3.57 -10.10 -12.01
N ALA A 128 2.78 -9.24 -12.67
CA ALA A 128 2.32 -9.49 -14.03
C ALA A 128 3.48 -9.58 -15.02
N VAL A 129 4.47 -8.69 -14.93
CA VAL A 129 5.68 -8.73 -15.77
C VAL A 129 6.47 -10.02 -15.53
N ILE A 130 6.69 -10.40 -14.27
CA ILE A 130 7.36 -11.66 -13.92
C ILE A 130 6.61 -12.86 -14.51
N ALA A 131 5.28 -12.87 -14.42
CA ALA A 131 4.46 -13.94 -14.97
C ALA A 131 4.59 -14.04 -16.49
N VAL A 132 4.52 -12.91 -17.20
CA VAL A 132 4.68 -12.85 -18.67
C VAL A 132 6.06 -13.35 -19.09
N VAL A 133 7.13 -12.89 -18.42
CA VAL A 133 8.50 -13.33 -18.70
C VAL A 133 8.66 -14.83 -18.43
N SER A 134 8.09 -15.33 -17.33
CA SER A 134 8.12 -16.75 -16.97
C SER A 134 7.42 -17.61 -18.03
N ILE A 135 6.22 -17.22 -18.45
CA ILE A 135 5.47 -17.88 -19.53
C ILE A 135 6.28 -17.85 -20.84
N GLY A 136 6.82 -16.68 -21.20
CA GLY A 136 7.66 -16.53 -22.38
C GLY A 136 8.88 -17.47 -22.37
N SER A 137 9.54 -17.61 -21.23
CA SER A 137 10.68 -18.53 -21.09
C SER A 137 10.27 -20.00 -21.24
N ILE A 138 9.12 -20.38 -20.68
CA ILE A 138 8.57 -21.75 -20.80
C ILE A 138 8.26 -22.12 -22.26
N PHE A 139 7.82 -21.15 -23.07
CA PHE A 139 7.54 -21.40 -24.49
C PHE A 139 8.77 -21.27 -25.39
N ALA A 140 9.77 -20.47 -24.99
CA ALA A 140 11.00 -20.28 -25.75
C ALA A 140 12.04 -21.39 -25.53
N ARG A 141 11.82 -22.28 -24.54
CA ARG A 141 12.78 -23.30 -24.13
C ARG A 141 12.13 -24.66 -23.96
N ASP A 142 12.95 -25.69 -24.14
CA ASP A 142 12.59 -27.06 -23.82
C ASP A 142 13.11 -27.38 -22.41
N PHE A 143 12.18 -27.70 -21.52
CA PHE A 143 12.47 -28.17 -20.16
C PHE A 143 12.18 -29.67 -20.10
N GLU A 144 13.16 -30.46 -19.68
CA GLU A 144 13.05 -31.91 -19.54
C GLU A 144 12.31 -32.29 -18.25
N ALA A 145 12.36 -31.44 -17.21
CA ALA A 145 11.75 -31.74 -15.92
C ALA A 145 10.22 -31.89 -15.96
N ALA A 146 9.51 -31.26 -16.90
CA ALA A 146 8.05 -31.29 -16.94
C ALA A 146 7.48 -30.83 -18.29
N PRO A 147 6.25 -31.27 -18.66
CA PRO A 147 5.58 -30.77 -19.84
C PRO A 147 5.25 -29.27 -19.70
N ARG A 148 5.38 -28.51 -20.79
CA ARG A 148 5.24 -27.04 -20.81
C ARG A 148 3.96 -26.53 -20.15
N TRP A 149 2.83 -27.21 -20.32
CA TRP A 149 1.55 -26.80 -19.73
C TRP A 149 1.57 -26.85 -18.19
N LEU A 150 2.31 -27.79 -17.59
CA LEU A 150 2.41 -27.94 -16.15
C LEU A 150 3.20 -26.79 -15.51
N LEU A 151 4.16 -26.23 -16.25
CA LEU A 151 4.93 -25.06 -15.85
C LEU A 151 4.18 -23.75 -16.15
N ALA A 152 3.49 -23.68 -17.30
CA ALA A 152 2.82 -22.47 -17.75
C ALA A 152 1.51 -22.18 -16.99
N ALA A 153 0.76 -23.21 -16.62
CA ALA A 153 -0.53 -23.06 -15.93
C ALA A 153 -0.42 -22.24 -14.62
N PRO A 154 0.48 -22.55 -13.66
CA PRO A 154 0.61 -21.74 -12.44
C PRO A 154 1.05 -20.31 -12.73
N CYS A 155 1.92 -20.07 -13.72
CA CYS A 155 2.31 -18.71 -14.13
C CYS A 155 1.14 -17.94 -14.75
N ALA A 156 0.27 -18.62 -15.50
CA ALA A 156 -0.95 -18.03 -16.05
C ALA A 156 -1.95 -17.65 -14.95
N VAL A 157 -2.11 -18.49 -13.91
CA VAL A 157 -2.93 -18.16 -12.74
C VAL A 157 -2.38 -16.91 -12.04
N MET A 158 -1.06 -16.85 -11.82
CA MET A 158 -0.41 -15.66 -11.24
C MET A 158 -0.66 -14.40 -12.07
N LEU A 159 -0.60 -14.50 -13.40
CA LEU A 159 -0.92 -13.39 -14.30
C LEU A 159 -2.38 -12.94 -14.17
N ILE A 160 -3.34 -13.88 -14.15
CA ILE A 160 -4.77 -13.59 -14.00
C ILE A 160 -5.04 -12.88 -12.66
N VAL A 161 -4.43 -13.34 -11.58
CA VAL A 161 -4.56 -12.72 -10.24
C VAL A 161 -4.03 -11.29 -10.26
N ALA A 162 -2.86 -11.06 -10.86
CA ALA A 162 -2.25 -9.73 -10.96
C ALA A 162 -3.08 -8.77 -11.82
N ILE A 163 -3.54 -9.20 -12.99
CA ILE A 163 -4.42 -8.40 -13.87
C ILE A 163 -5.75 -8.12 -13.17
N GLY A 164 -6.33 -9.12 -12.50
CA GLY A 164 -7.57 -8.98 -11.73
C GLY A 164 -7.45 -7.92 -10.64
N ALA A 165 -6.32 -7.87 -9.94
CA ALA A 165 -6.05 -6.83 -8.95
C ALA A 165 -5.90 -5.43 -9.57
N ILE A 166 -5.19 -5.30 -10.69
CA ILE A 166 -5.04 -4.01 -11.41
C ILE A 166 -6.40 -3.50 -11.90
N VAL A 167 -7.18 -4.37 -12.55
CA VAL A 167 -8.51 -4.01 -13.06
C VAL A 167 -9.45 -3.70 -11.88
N GLY A 168 -9.37 -4.47 -10.80
CA GLY A 168 -10.14 -4.26 -9.59
C GLY A 168 -9.83 -2.91 -8.94
N ASP A 169 -8.54 -2.56 -8.80
CA ASP A 169 -8.08 -1.27 -8.30
C ASP A 169 -8.65 -0.10 -9.11
N TYR A 170 -8.65 -0.23 -10.43
CA TYR A 170 -9.22 0.80 -11.32
C TYR A 170 -10.76 0.86 -11.27
N ARG A 171 -11.44 -0.28 -11.27
CA ARG A 171 -12.91 -0.37 -11.44
C ARG A 171 -13.67 -0.14 -10.15
N PHE A 172 -13.15 -0.57 -9.01
CA PHE A 172 -13.86 -0.53 -7.72
C PHE A 172 -13.48 0.67 -6.85
N ARG A 173 -12.63 1.58 -7.35
CA ARG A 173 -12.31 2.86 -6.69
C ARG A 173 -13.54 3.75 -6.57
N THR A 174 -13.65 4.42 -5.43
CA THR A 174 -14.73 5.35 -5.14
C THR A 174 -14.28 6.77 -5.50
N THR A 175 -15.08 7.48 -6.29
CA THR A 175 -14.85 8.91 -6.61
C THR A 175 -15.56 9.85 -5.64
N VAL A 176 -16.38 9.31 -4.73
CA VAL A 176 -17.13 10.05 -3.72
C VAL A 176 -16.21 10.46 -2.57
N LYS A 177 -16.32 11.70 -2.11
CA LYS A 177 -15.58 12.20 -0.94
C LYS A 177 -16.10 11.54 0.35
N PRO A 178 -15.22 11.11 1.28
CA PRO A 178 -15.63 10.63 2.60
C PRO A 178 -16.41 11.70 3.39
N PRO A 179 -17.29 11.31 4.33
CA PRO A 179 -17.98 12.26 5.19
C PRO A 179 -16.98 12.97 6.12
N ALA A 180 -17.24 14.25 6.39
CA ALA A 180 -16.43 15.01 7.33
C ALA A 180 -16.61 14.47 8.76
N VAL A 181 -15.52 14.39 9.51
CA VAL A 181 -15.51 13.95 10.90
C VAL A 181 -15.38 15.17 11.80
N ASP A 182 -16.28 15.31 12.79
CA ASP A 182 -16.19 16.37 13.79
C ASP A 182 -15.16 15.97 14.85
N VAL A 183 -14.08 16.75 14.95
CA VAL A 183 -12.97 16.52 15.89
C VAL A 183 -13.44 16.56 17.34
N LYS A 184 -14.47 17.36 17.64
CA LYS A 184 -15.01 17.50 19.00
C LYS A 184 -15.79 16.28 19.47
N ALA A 185 -16.26 15.45 18.54
CA ALA A 185 -17.00 14.23 18.83
C ALA A 185 -16.10 12.99 18.97
N LEU A 186 -14.80 13.12 18.73
CA LEU A 186 -13.86 12.00 18.76
C LEU A 186 -13.45 11.61 20.18
N SER A 187 -13.34 10.31 20.41
CA SER A 187 -12.74 9.76 21.62
C SER A 187 -11.21 9.95 21.62
N PRO A 188 -10.54 9.95 22.79
CA PRO A 188 -9.09 10.09 22.87
C PRO A 188 -8.32 9.06 22.04
N GLU A 189 -8.81 7.82 21.98
CA GLU A 189 -8.19 6.75 21.18
C GLU A 189 -8.26 7.03 19.66
N GLU A 190 -9.36 7.62 19.20
CA GLU A 190 -9.53 8.01 17.80
C GLU A 190 -8.64 9.20 17.42
N VAL A 191 -8.46 10.13 18.35
CA VAL A 191 -7.50 11.24 18.21
C VAL A 191 -6.08 10.68 18.06
N ASP A 192 -5.69 9.71 18.88
CA ASP A 192 -4.37 9.07 18.80
C ASP A 192 -4.13 8.37 17.46
N VAL A 193 -5.16 7.75 16.87
CA VAL A 193 -5.08 7.16 15.53
C VAL A 193 -4.75 8.24 14.49
N LEU A 194 -5.45 9.37 14.53
CA LEU A 194 -5.23 10.48 13.58
C LEU A 194 -3.87 11.15 13.80
N LEU A 195 -3.42 11.31 15.05
CA LEU A 195 -2.08 11.78 15.38
C LEU A 195 -1.00 10.83 14.86
N ALA A 196 -1.22 9.51 14.96
CA ALA A 196 -0.30 8.52 14.41
C ALA A 196 -0.21 8.60 12.87
N VAL A 197 -1.32 8.87 12.18
CA VAL A 197 -1.33 9.11 10.72
C VAL A 197 -0.52 10.37 10.41
N ARG A 198 -0.78 11.48 11.09
CA ARG A 198 -0.01 12.73 10.94
C ARG A 198 1.48 12.51 11.15
N ARG A 199 1.86 11.80 12.22
CA ARG A 199 3.26 11.46 12.53
C ARG A 199 3.93 10.67 11.41
N ARG A 200 3.24 9.72 10.77
CA ARG A 200 3.78 8.98 9.61
C ARG A 200 4.06 9.91 8.43
N VAL A 201 3.14 10.84 8.15
CA VAL A 201 3.31 11.82 7.07
C VAL A 201 4.48 12.76 7.37
N LEU A 202 4.55 13.30 8.60
CA LEU A 202 5.67 14.15 9.03
C LEU A 202 7.02 13.43 8.91
N LYS A 203 7.09 12.13 9.21
CA LYS A 203 8.32 11.33 9.00
C LYS A 203 8.70 11.25 7.52
N SER A 204 7.73 11.09 6.63
CA SER A 204 7.98 11.08 5.18
C SER A 204 8.45 12.45 4.67
N LEU A 205 7.81 13.54 5.10
CA LEU A 205 8.21 14.91 4.77
C LEU A 205 9.60 15.26 5.30
N ARG A 206 9.94 14.79 6.51
CA ARG A 206 11.27 14.92 7.09
C ARG A 206 12.31 14.15 6.27
N ALA A 207 12.01 12.93 5.83
CA ALA A 207 12.93 12.15 4.98
C ALA A 207 13.23 12.86 3.63
N LYS A 208 12.36 13.78 3.21
CA LYS A 208 12.51 14.63 2.02
C LYS A 208 13.08 16.02 2.33
N SER A 209 13.51 16.27 3.57
CA SER A 209 14.03 17.56 4.04
C SER A 209 13.06 18.74 3.91
N ILE A 210 11.74 18.49 3.84
CA ILE A 210 10.71 19.53 3.76
C ILE A 210 10.41 20.11 5.15
N VAL A 211 10.46 19.26 6.18
CA VAL A 211 10.26 19.64 7.59
C VAL A 211 11.58 19.49 8.33
N SER A 212 12.00 20.56 9.01
CA SER A 212 13.22 20.55 9.81
C SER A 212 13.09 19.66 11.06
N TYR A 213 14.23 19.26 11.64
CA TYR A 213 14.23 18.43 12.85
C TYR A 213 13.63 19.17 14.06
N SER A 214 13.85 20.48 14.17
CA SER A 214 13.27 21.31 15.24
C SER A 214 11.77 21.41 15.10
N ASP A 215 11.27 21.63 13.87
CA ASP A 215 9.85 21.83 13.63
C ASP A 215 9.05 20.52 13.75
N PHE A 216 9.69 19.37 13.46
CA PHE A 216 9.06 18.06 13.60
C PHE A 216 8.47 17.83 15.00
N LYS A 217 9.22 18.15 16.06
CA LYS A 217 8.73 17.94 17.45
C LYS A 217 7.56 18.85 17.79
N VAL A 218 7.61 20.10 17.30
CA VAL A 218 6.55 21.09 17.52
C VAL A 218 5.27 20.65 16.80
N PHE A 219 5.39 20.23 15.54
CA PHE A 219 4.26 19.76 14.74
C PHE A 219 3.69 18.42 15.21
N ASP A 220 4.52 17.52 15.74
CA ASP A 220 4.06 16.25 16.30
C ASP A 220 3.26 16.45 17.60
N ALA A 221 3.59 17.48 18.39
CA ALA A 221 2.89 17.83 19.63
C ALA A 221 1.67 18.76 19.43
N ALA A 222 1.52 19.38 18.26
CA ALA A 222 0.41 20.32 17.99
C ALA A 222 -0.96 19.62 18.04
N PRO A 223 -2.04 20.29 18.49
CA PRO A 223 -3.38 19.71 18.43
C PRO A 223 -3.85 19.48 16.99
N LEU A 224 -4.79 18.56 16.81
CA LEU A 224 -5.51 18.38 15.54
C LEU A 224 -6.57 19.47 15.46
N ASP A 225 -6.23 20.59 14.83
CA ASP A 225 -7.17 21.68 14.60
C ASP A 225 -7.25 22.05 13.11
N SER A 226 -8.47 22.33 12.66
CA SER A 226 -8.80 22.65 11.26
C SER A 226 -8.79 24.16 11.00
N THR A 227 -8.92 24.96 12.05
CA THR A 227 -8.77 26.41 11.99
C THR A 227 -7.29 26.73 12.10
N GLY A 228 -6.67 27.06 10.96
CA GLY A 228 -5.27 27.44 10.87
C GLY A 228 -4.93 28.64 11.77
N THR A 229 -4.48 28.35 12.97
CA THR A 229 -3.60 29.23 13.76
C THR A 229 -2.28 28.49 13.98
N GLY A 230 -1.70 28.00 12.89
CA GLY A 230 -0.28 27.66 12.80
C GLY A 230 0.54 28.89 12.42
N GLN A 231 0.26 30.05 13.04
CA GLN A 231 1.20 31.17 12.93
C GLN A 231 2.47 30.76 13.65
N ARG A 232 3.58 30.80 12.90
CA ARG A 232 4.95 30.75 13.40
C ARG A 232 5.01 31.56 14.70
N PRO A 233 5.56 31.05 15.82
CA PRO A 233 5.97 31.96 16.87
C PRO A 233 6.99 32.90 16.22
N GLU A 234 6.61 34.17 16.08
CA GLU A 234 7.56 35.23 15.75
C GLU A 234 8.60 35.19 16.86
N GLY A 235 9.79 34.69 16.51
CA GLY A 235 10.94 34.74 17.39
C GLY A 235 11.40 36.18 17.57
N PRO A 236 11.94 36.53 18.75
CA PRO A 236 12.46 37.86 19.05
C PRO A 236 13.61 38.28 18.12
#